data_AF-A0A240C0E8-F1
#
_entry.id   AF-A0A240C0E8-F1
#
_cell.length_a   1.000
_cell.length_b   1.000
_cell.length_c   1.000
_cell.angle_alpha   90.00
_cell.angle_beta   90.00
_cell.angle_gamma   90.00
#
_symmetry.space_group_name_H-M   'P 1'
#
loop_
_entity.id
_entity.type
_entity.pdbx_description
1 polymer ?
#
loop_
_entity_poly.entity_id
_entity_poly.type
_entity_poly.pdbx_seq_one_letter_code
_entity_poly.pdbx_strand_id
1 'polypeptide(L)'
;MKMNEVKILKVEQGNEFYNPEKSQNGGGYDQPIITFEYKGIQGVYEDTSCGDFGTRESVEWDGKYAQWGSMIEEENHYSEIPETDLQAILNGL
;
A
#
# COMPACT_ATOMS: atom_id res chain seq x y z
N MET A 1 27.20 3.77 -0.74
CA MET A 1 26.00 4.11 0.04
C MET A 1 25.17 2.84 0.11
N LYS A 2 24.76 2.38 1.30
CA LYS A 2 23.77 1.30 1.35
C LYS A 2 22.48 1.86 0.73
N MET A 3 21.92 1.14 -0.24
CA MET A 3 20.53 1.37 -0.61
C MET A 3 19.72 1.19 0.67
N ASN A 4 18.86 2.13 1.01
CA ASN A 4 18.04 1.98 2.21
C ASN A 4 17.03 0.87 1.90
N GLU A 5 17.29 -0.33 2.40
CA GLU A 5 16.41 -1.47 2.16
C GLU A 5 15.11 -1.28 2.96
N VAL A 6 13.99 -1.63 2.33
CA VAL A 6 12.70 -1.72 3.02
C VAL A 6 12.69 -3.00 3.83
N LYS A 7 12.33 -2.90 5.10
CA LYS A 7 12.16 -4.05 5.99
C LYS A 7 10.70 -4.20 6.34
N ILE A 8 10.09 -5.31 5.94
CA ILE A 8 8.74 -5.67 6.37
C ILE A 8 8.78 -6.06 7.85
N LEU A 9 7.98 -5.37 8.65
CA LEU A 9 7.86 -5.62 10.09
C LEU A 9 6.63 -6.47 10.41
N LYS A 10 5.54 -6.24 9.67
CA LYS A 10 4.26 -6.92 9.87
C LYS A 10 3.44 -6.90 8.59
N VAL A 11 2.71 -7.98 8.34
CA VAL A 11 1.69 -8.07 7.31
C VAL A 11 0.41 -8.53 7.97
N GLU A 12 -0.67 -7.79 7.76
CA GLU A 12 -2.00 -8.10 8.25
C GLU A 12 -2.99 -8.12 7.09
N GLN A 13 -4.06 -8.89 7.24
CA GLN A 13 -5.18 -8.86 6.31
C GLN A 13 -6.20 -7.84 6.80
N GLY A 14 -6.43 -6.78 6.02
CA GLY A 14 -7.42 -5.73 6.32
C GLY A 14 -8.87 -6.17 6.08
N ASN A 15 -9.09 -7.18 5.23
CA ASN A 15 -10.41 -7.74 4.97
C ASN A 15 -10.73 -8.94 5.90
N GLU A 16 -11.65 -8.75 6.85
CA GLU A 16 -12.10 -9.83 7.75
C GLU A 16 -12.78 -11.00 7.02
N PHE A 17 -13.24 -10.78 5.79
CA PHE A 17 -13.87 -11.79 4.93
C PHE A 17 -12.92 -12.35 3.87
N TYR A 18 -11.61 -12.10 4.00
CA TYR A 18 -10.61 -12.57 3.04
C TYR A 18 -10.83 -14.03 2.66
N ASN A 19 -10.98 -14.26 1.36
CA ASN A 19 -11.13 -15.57 0.79
C ASN A 19 -10.60 -15.52 -0.64
N PRO A 20 -9.46 -16.15 -0.92
CA PRO A 20 -8.84 -16.08 -2.25
C PRO A 20 -9.75 -16.61 -3.37
N GLU A 21 -10.68 -17.54 -3.07
CA GLU A 21 -11.68 -18.04 -4.03
C GLU A 21 -12.77 -17.03 -4.39
N LYS A 22 -12.88 -15.94 -3.62
CA LYS A 22 -13.86 -14.85 -3.78
C LYS A 22 -13.19 -13.49 -4.01
N SER A 23 -11.90 -13.48 -4.31
CA SER A 23 -11.07 -12.28 -4.39
C SER A 23 -11.36 -11.37 -5.60
N GLN A 24 -12.02 -11.86 -6.64
CA GLN A 24 -12.29 -11.06 -7.85
C GLN A 24 -13.57 -10.23 -7.72
N ASN A 25 -14.66 -10.83 -7.24
CA ASN A 25 -15.99 -10.20 -7.20
C ASN A 25 -16.90 -10.67 -6.04
N GLY A 26 -16.37 -11.47 -5.11
CA GLY A 26 -17.15 -12.14 -4.07
C GLY A 26 -16.97 -11.57 -2.66
N GLY A 27 -16.28 -10.42 -2.53
CA GLY A 27 -15.98 -9.78 -1.24
C GLY A 27 -14.79 -10.36 -0.48
N GLY A 28 -14.12 -11.38 -1.02
CA GLY A 28 -12.94 -12.02 -0.41
C GLY A 28 -11.62 -11.37 -0.81
N TYR A 29 -11.60 -10.07 -1.10
CA TYR A 29 -10.44 -9.32 -1.59
C TYR A 29 -9.23 -9.50 -0.67
N ASP A 30 -8.06 -9.65 -1.28
CA ASP A 30 -6.80 -9.54 -0.55
C ASP A 30 -6.51 -8.05 -0.33
N GLN A 31 -6.58 -7.59 0.91
CA GLN A 31 -6.40 -6.19 1.28
C GLN A 31 -5.30 -6.08 2.34
N PRO A 32 -4.03 -6.35 1.97
CA PRO A 32 -2.93 -6.36 2.92
C PRO A 32 -2.68 -4.97 3.52
N ILE A 33 -2.38 -4.97 4.82
CA ILE A 33 -1.83 -3.84 5.57
C ILE A 33 -0.41 -4.22 5.95
N ILE A 34 0.58 -3.51 5.39
CA ILE A 34 2.00 -3.81 5.58
C ILE A 34 2.63 -2.70 6.42
N THR A 35 3.08 -3.05 7.62
CA THR A 35 3.97 -2.18 8.41
C THR A 35 5.41 -2.44 7.98
N PHE A 36 6.12 -1.38 7.56
CA PHE A 36 7.50 -1.47 7.10
C PHE A 36 8.41 -0.47 7.81
N GLU A 37 9.72 -0.64 7.66
CA GLU A 37 10.75 0.34 8.03
C GLU A 37 11.58 0.70 6.79
N TYR A 38 11.73 1.99 6.52
CA TYR A 38 12.59 2.53 5.47
C TYR A 38 13.34 3.75 6.01
N LYS A 39 14.67 3.79 5.83
CA LYS A 39 15.56 4.80 6.42
C LYS A 39 15.44 4.95 7.94
N GLY A 40 15.10 3.87 8.65
CA GLY A 40 14.89 3.88 10.10
C GLY A 40 13.58 4.54 10.55
N ILE A 41 12.67 4.83 9.61
CA ILE A 41 11.34 5.38 9.89
C ILE A 41 10.31 4.31 9.54
N GLN A 42 9.38 4.07 10.45
CA GLN A 42 8.27 3.16 10.21
C GLN A 42 7.21 3.82 9.34
N GLY A 43 6.65 3.06 8.41
CA GLY A 43 5.52 3.45 7.59
C GLY A 43 4.50 2.34 7.46
N VAL A 44 3.35 2.68 6.88
CA VAL A 44 2.26 1.75 6.60
C VAL A 44 1.91 1.85 5.13
N TYR A 45 1.82 0.71 4.47
CA TYR A 45 1.20 0.57 3.16
C TYR A 45 -0.13 -0.15 3.33
N GLU A 46 -1.16 0.35 2.68
CA GLU A 46 -2.48 -0.26 2.66
C GLU A 46 -2.91 -0.49 1.22
N ASP A 47 -3.25 -1.72 0.88
CA ASP A 47 -3.99 -2.06 -0.32
C ASP A 47 -5.44 -2.33 0.09
N THR A 48 -6.35 -1.45 -0.31
CA THR A 48 -7.79 -1.60 -0.07
C THR A 48 -8.56 -1.79 -1.37
N SER A 49 -7.88 -2.34 -2.38
CA SER A 49 -8.44 -2.68 -3.69
C SER A 49 -9.56 -3.72 -3.56
N CYS A 50 -10.47 -3.70 -4.54
CA CYS A 50 -11.66 -4.52 -4.54
C CYS A 50 -11.70 -5.43 -5.79
N GLY A 51 -10.58 -6.10 -6.10
CA GLY A 51 -10.49 -7.01 -7.25
C GLY A 51 -10.87 -6.30 -8.56
N ASP A 52 -11.87 -6.82 -9.27
CA ASP A 52 -12.32 -6.27 -10.56
C ASP A 52 -12.98 -4.89 -10.43
N PHE A 53 -13.38 -4.47 -9.23
CA PHE A 53 -13.96 -3.16 -8.98
C PHE A 53 -12.92 -2.03 -8.95
N GLY A 54 -11.63 -2.39 -8.92
CA GLY A 54 -10.53 -1.46 -9.08
C GLY A 54 -9.56 -1.46 -7.92
N THR A 55 -8.55 -0.58 -8.06
CA THR A 55 -7.46 -0.45 -7.11
C THR A 55 -7.58 0.79 -6.23
N ARG A 56 -7.11 0.68 -4.99
CA ARG A 56 -6.99 1.80 -4.05
C ARG A 56 -5.87 1.50 -3.06
N GLU A 57 -4.74 2.15 -3.27
CA GLU A 57 -3.53 1.94 -2.50
C GLU A 57 -3.11 3.25 -1.83
N SER A 58 -2.47 3.14 -0.67
CA SER A 58 -1.91 4.28 0.04
C SER A 58 -0.64 3.94 0.82
N VAL A 59 0.21 4.94 1.02
CA VAL A 59 1.41 4.88 1.87
C VAL A 59 1.41 6.06 2.82
N GLU A 60 1.60 5.79 4.10
CA GLU A 60 1.98 6.77 5.10
C GLU A 60 3.43 6.50 5.55
N TRP A 61 4.31 7.50 5.42
CA TRP A 61 5.70 7.40 5.84
C TRP A 61 6.28 8.78 6.17
N ASP A 62 7.00 8.91 7.29
CA ASP A 62 7.60 10.20 7.72
C ASP A 62 6.56 11.33 7.86
N GLY A 63 5.34 11.00 8.30
CA GLY A 63 4.22 11.94 8.42
C GLY A 63 3.69 12.49 7.09
N LYS A 64 4.09 11.90 5.97
CA LYS A 64 3.64 12.22 4.61
C LYS A 64 2.75 11.11 4.09
N TYR A 65 1.82 11.48 3.21
CA TYR A 65 0.89 10.54 2.63
C TYR A 65 0.97 10.52 1.10
N ALA A 66 0.73 9.34 0.53
CA ALA A 66 0.56 9.13 -0.90
C ALA A 66 -0.61 8.18 -1.15
N GLN A 67 -1.37 8.42 -2.21
CA GLN A 67 -2.51 7.59 -2.57
C GLN A 67 -2.78 7.59 -4.08
N TRP A 68 -3.12 6.43 -4.61
CA TRP A 68 -3.42 6.22 -6.03
C TRP A 68 -4.32 5.00 -6.22
N GLY A 69 -4.84 4.85 -7.44
CA GLY A 69 -5.63 3.68 -7.85
C GLY A 69 -6.81 4.04 -8.73
N SER A 70 -7.40 3.06 -9.40
CA SER A 70 -8.51 3.29 -10.33
C SER A 70 -9.83 3.65 -9.65
N MET A 71 -9.95 3.38 -8.35
CA MET A 71 -11.10 3.77 -7.53
C MET A 71 -10.97 5.21 -6.98
N ILE A 72 -9.89 5.91 -7.34
CA ILE A 72 -9.59 7.27 -6.90
C ILE A 72 -9.67 8.16 -8.12
N GLU A 73 -10.42 9.25 -8.02
CA GLU A 73 -10.47 10.26 -9.08
C GLU A 73 -9.06 10.79 -9.36
N GLU A 74 -8.71 10.98 -10.63
CA GLU A 74 -7.34 11.31 -11.05
C GLU A 74 -6.80 12.58 -10.37
N GLU A 75 -7.65 13.57 -10.13
CA GLU A 75 -7.32 14.80 -9.39
C GLU A 75 -6.96 14.57 -7.91
N ASN A 76 -7.35 13.42 -7.37
CA ASN A 76 -7.06 12.98 -6.00
C ASN A 76 -5.89 11.97 -5.96
N HIS A 77 -5.18 11.75 -7.07
CA HIS A 77 -3.90 11.04 -7.04
C HIS A 77 -2.85 12.05 -6.57
N TYR A 78 -2.27 11.82 -5.39
CA TYR A 78 -1.28 12.73 -4.83
C TYR A 78 -0.24 11.99 -4.00
N SER A 79 0.92 12.63 -3.87
CA SER A 79 2.00 12.17 -3.00
C SER A 79 2.74 13.36 -2.41
N GLU A 80 2.76 13.43 -1.09
CA GLU A 80 3.69 14.29 -0.34
C GLU A 80 5.07 13.63 -0.18
N ILE A 81 5.14 12.32 -0.43
CA ILE A 81 6.36 11.53 -0.41
C ILE A 81 7.15 11.80 -1.70
N PRO A 82 8.46 12.12 -1.63
CA PRO A 82 9.29 12.25 -2.81
C PRO A 82 9.22 11.00 -3.69
N GLU A 83 9.04 11.16 -5.00
CA GLU A 83 8.84 10.06 -5.95
C GLU A 83 9.91 8.97 -5.83
N THR A 84 11.18 9.35 -5.65
CA THR A 84 12.29 8.39 -5.48
C THR A 84 12.15 7.53 -4.22
N ASP A 85 11.60 8.10 -3.14
CA ASP A 85 11.37 7.39 -1.89
C ASP A 85 10.13 6.52 -1.97
N LEU A 86 9.04 7.04 -2.57
CA LEU A 86 7.83 6.26 -2.80
C LEU A 86 8.13 5.02 -3.68
N GLN A 87 8.86 5.19 -4.78
CA GLN A 87 9.27 4.08 -5.63
C GLN A 87 10.18 3.09 -4.90
N ALA A 88 11.12 3.57 -4.08
CA ALA A 88 11.98 2.70 -3.29
C ALA A 88 11.19 1.88 -2.26
N ILE A 89 10.20 2.50 -1.61
CA ILE A 89 9.27 1.83 -0.70
C ILE A 89 8.50 0.75 -1.46
N LEU A 90 7.80 1.12 -2.54
CA LEU A 90 6.94 0.20 -3.30
C LEU A 90 7.70 -0.98 -3.91
N ASN A 91 8.92 -0.77 -4.39
CA ASN A 91 9.75 -1.87 -4.92
C ASN A 91 10.27 -2.83 -3.84
N GLY A 92 10.17 -2.45 -2.56
CA GLY A 92 10.63 -3.24 -1.43
C GLY A 92 9.51 -3.88 -0.60
N LEU A 93 8.24 -3.64 -0.94
CA LEU A 93 7.07 -4.33 -0.40
C LEU A 93 6.80 -5.61 -1.22
#